data_AF-A0A6J7HPP8-F1
#
_entry.id   AF-A0A6J7HPP8-F1
#
_cell.length_a   1.000
_cell.length_b   1.000
_cell.length_c   1.000
_cell.angle_alpha   90.00
_cell.angle_beta   90.00
_cell.angle_gamma   90.00
#
_symmetry.space_group_name_H-M   'P 1'
#
loop_
_entity.id
_entity.type
_entity.pdbx_description
1 polymer ?
#
loop_
_entity_poly.entity_id
_entity_poly.type
_entity_poly.pdbx_seq_one_letter_code
_entity_poly.pdbx_strand_id
1 'polypeptide(L)'
;MAGHAEPGVVIDHPNRETDASRLTRAAVVALLLISAALICAVLVGGWSALQGMRAVCVLWVIGSLGFAFYVWRWNRGVLPVIAALAVIMMIFALLAVPSWFDRDAPGYSQPALSAGVLGALTAIIVAVQVLLAAVALQGFTQAWNVEVERPAGEDPGYEPDLAEVA
;
A
#
# COMPACT_ATOMS: atom_id res chain seq x y z
N MET A 1 -21.78 -18.87 47.78
CA MET A 1 -20.45 -18.59 47.21
C MET A 1 -20.67 -18.17 45.77
N ALA A 2 -21.03 -16.91 45.52
CA ALA A 2 -21.20 -16.40 44.15
C ALA A 2 -19.80 -16.03 43.65
N GLY A 3 -19.27 -16.79 42.69
CA GLY A 3 -18.01 -16.45 42.04
C GLY A 3 -18.19 -15.14 41.29
N HIS A 4 -17.44 -14.12 41.67
CA HIS A 4 -17.27 -12.93 40.84
C HIS A 4 -16.63 -13.38 39.53
N ALA A 5 -17.41 -13.41 38.45
CA ALA A 5 -16.85 -13.48 37.11
C ALA A 5 -15.99 -12.23 36.95
N GLU A 6 -14.67 -12.37 36.91
CA GLU A 6 -13.80 -11.23 36.64
C GLU A 6 -14.25 -10.62 35.31
N PRO A 7 -14.59 -9.32 35.26
CA PRO A 7 -14.96 -8.67 34.01
C PRO A 7 -13.80 -8.86 33.04
N GLY A 8 -14.02 -9.67 31.99
CA GLY A 8 -12.96 -10.10 31.09
C GLY A 8 -12.27 -8.91 30.44
N VAL A 9 -10.99 -9.05 30.07
CA VAL A 9 -10.27 -7.99 29.35
C VAL A 9 -10.57 -8.08 27.86
N VAL A 10 -10.98 -6.98 27.23
CA VAL A 10 -11.16 -6.86 25.78
C VAL A 10 -9.99 -6.05 25.21
N ILE A 11 -9.31 -6.62 24.20
CA ILE A 11 -8.27 -5.91 23.44
C ILE A 11 -8.95 -5.10 22.34
N ASP A 12 -8.79 -3.79 22.40
CA ASP A 12 -9.30 -2.87 21.38
C ASP A 12 -8.17 -2.21 20.59
N HIS A 13 -8.41 -1.92 19.31
CA HIS A 13 -7.49 -1.25 18.39
C HIS A 13 -8.08 0.10 17.95
N PRO A 14 -8.13 1.11 18.83
CA PRO A 14 -8.90 2.34 18.62
C PRO A 14 -8.52 3.07 17.32
N ASN A 15 -7.23 3.05 16.95
CA ASN A 15 -6.75 3.70 15.74
C ASN A 15 -7.31 3.08 14.45
N ARG A 16 -7.70 1.79 14.44
CA ARG A 16 -8.29 1.13 13.27
C ARG A 16 -9.74 1.54 13.01
N GLU A 17 -10.40 2.11 14.02
CA GLU A 17 -11.79 2.51 13.92
C GLU A 17 -11.96 3.92 13.33
N THR A 18 -10.90 4.73 13.40
CA THR A 18 -10.89 6.07 12.83
C THR A 18 -11.10 6.07 11.32
N ASP A 19 -11.92 7.00 10.83
CA ASP A 19 -12.17 7.18 9.40
C ASP A 19 -10.88 7.49 8.63
N ALA A 20 -9.99 8.28 9.24
CA ALA A 20 -8.68 8.59 8.68
C ALA A 20 -7.85 7.33 8.41
N SER A 21 -7.77 6.38 9.36
CA SER A 21 -6.99 5.16 9.18
C SER A 21 -7.64 4.20 8.17
N ARG A 22 -8.97 4.12 8.15
CA ARG A 22 -9.71 3.33 7.16
C ARG A 22 -9.50 3.87 5.75
N LEU A 23 -9.53 5.19 5.58
CA LEU A 23 -9.28 5.87 4.32
C LEU A 23 -7.84 5.68 3.86
N THR A 24 -6.85 5.89 4.72
CA THR A 24 -5.44 5.70 4.38
C THR A 24 -5.16 4.25 3.99
N ARG A 25 -5.70 3.27 4.73
CA ARG A 25 -5.59 1.85 4.37
C ARG A 25 -6.18 1.59 2.98
N ALA A 26 -7.39 2.08 2.71
CA ALA A 26 -8.04 1.91 1.41
C ALA A 26 -7.21 2.54 0.28
N ALA A 27 -6.65 3.73 0.50
CA ALA A 27 -5.80 4.43 -0.45
C ALA A 27 -4.50 3.65 -0.75
N VAL A 28 -3.80 3.14 0.28
CA VAL A 28 -2.59 2.32 0.08
C VAL A 28 -2.92 1.05 -0.72
N VAL A 29 -4.00 0.35 -0.37
CA VAL A 29 -4.43 -0.85 -1.09
C VAL A 29 -4.75 -0.51 -2.55
N ALA A 30 -5.53 0.53 -2.81
CA ALA A 30 -5.87 0.96 -4.17
C ALA A 30 -4.62 1.32 -4.98
N LEU A 31 -3.68 2.08 -4.41
CA LEU A 31 -2.43 2.47 -5.07
C LEU A 31 -1.53 1.26 -5.39
N LEU A 32 -1.46 0.26 -4.50
CA LEU A 32 -0.74 -0.99 -4.77
C LEU A 32 -1.36 -1.77 -5.93
N LEU A 33 -2.70 -1.85 -5.99
CA LEU A 33 -3.41 -2.54 -7.07
C LEU A 33 -3.24 -1.80 -8.40
N ILE A 34 -3.34 -0.48 -8.40
CA ILE A 34 -3.09 0.36 -9.58
C ILE A 34 -1.64 0.19 -10.06
N SER A 35 -0.68 0.24 -9.15
CA SER A 35 0.74 -0.01 -9.44
C SER A 35 0.94 -1.40 -10.06
N ALA A 36 0.36 -2.44 -9.47
CA ALA A 36 0.46 -3.80 -10.00
C ALA A 36 -0.15 -3.93 -11.40
N ALA A 37 -1.32 -3.32 -11.64
CA ALA A 37 -1.98 -3.33 -12.94
C ALA A 37 -1.15 -2.62 -14.02
N LEU A 38 -0.60 -1.45 -13.70
CA LEU A 38 0.24 -0.69 -14.62
C LEU A 38 1.53 -1.43 -14.97
N ILE A 39 2.23 -1.98 -13.96
CA ILE A 39 3.45 -2.76 -14.18
C ILE A 39 3.14 -4.03 -14.98
N CYS A 40 2.00 -4.68 -14.72
CA CYS A 40 1.54 -5.83 -15.49
C CYS A 40 1.27 -5.47 -16.97
N ALA A 41 0.62 -4.32 -17.22
CA ALA A 41 0.39 -3.84 -18.59
C ALA A 41 1.71 -3.58 -19.33
N VAL A 42 2.69 -2.96 -18.67
CA VAL A 42 4.04 -2.76 -19.24
C VAL A 42 4.75 -4.10 -19.46
N LEU A 43 4.62 -5.05 -18.53
CA LEU A 43 5.22 -6.37 -18.62
C LEU A 43 4.69 -7.17 -19.81
N VAL A 44 3.37 -7.23 -19.97
CA VAL A 44 2.72 -7.96 -21.07
C VAL A 44 2.96 -7.25 -22.40
N GLY A 45 2.74 -5.93 -22.45
CA GLY A 45 2.89 -5.14 -23.67
C GLY A 45 4.33 -5.02 -24.15
N GLY A 46 5.28 -4.91 -23.21
CA GLY A 46 6.71 -4.75 -23.48
C GLY A 46 7.51 -6.06 -23.45
N TRP A 47 6.86 -7.23 -23.36
CA TRP A 47 7.51 -8.51 -23.06
C TRP A 47 8.76 -8.77 -23.90
N SER A 48 8.69 -8.62 -25.22
CA SER A 48 9.80 -8.86 -26.14
C SER A 48 10.97 -7.89 -25.93
N ALA A 49 10.71 -6.66 -25.48
CA ALA A 49 11.67 -5.59 -25.33
C ALA A 49 12.29 -5.47 -23.91
N LEU A 50 11.67 -6.09 -22.90
CA LEU A 50 12.11 -6.05 -21.49
C LEU A 50 13.32 -6.97 -21.21
N GLN A 51 14.46 -6.72 -21.84
CA GLN A 51 15.69 -7.46 -21.55
C GLN A 51 16.15 -7.21 -20.10
N GLY A 52 16.30 -8.27 -19.31
CA GLY A 52 16.70 -8.21 -17.90
C GLY A 52 15.60 -7.79 -16.91
N MET A 53 14.60 -7.00 -17.33
CA MET A 53 13.57 -6.48 -16.43
C MET A 53 12.34 -7.38 -16.25
N ARG A 54 12.14 -8.42 -17.08
CA ARG A 54 10.97 -9.33 -16.97
C ARG A 54 10.80 -9.89 -15.55
N ALA A 55 11.85 -10.49 -15.00
CA ALA A 55 11.80 -11.10 -13.68
C ALA A 55 11.52 -10.06 -12.58
N VAL A 56 12.13 -8.88 -12.68
CA VAL A 56 11.92 -7.78 -11.73
C VAL A 56 10.46 -7.33 -11.77
N CYS A 57 9.87 -7.12 -12.95
CA CYS A 57 8.47 -6.73 -13.09
C CYS A 57 7.52 -7.80 -12.55
N VAL A 58 7.75 -9.08 -12.83
CA VAL A 58 6.95 -10.19 -12.29
C VAL A 58 6.99 -10.20 -10.76
N LEU A 59 8.18 -10.10 -10.17
CA LEU A 59 8.35 -10.05 -8.71
C LEU A 59 7.66 -8.81 -8.13
N TRP A 60 7.70 -7.67 -8.81
CA TRP A 60 7.04 -6.46 -8.35
C TRP A 60 5.53 -6.56 -8.34
N VAL A 61 4.94 -7.18 -9.38
CA VAL A 61 3.49 -7.42 -9.44
C VAL A 61 3.06 -8.33 -8.29
N ILE A 62 3.72 -9.48 -8.14
CA ILE A 62 3.40 -10.43 -7.06
C ILE A 62 3.59 -9.78 -5.69
N GLY A 63 4.71 -9.09 -5.48
CA GLY A 63 5.00 -8.37 -4.24
C GLY A 63 3.95 -7.31 -3.92
N SER A 64 3.54 -6.52 -4.92
CA SER A 64 2.51 -5.49 -4.74
C SER A 64 1.16 -6.08 -4.32
N LEU A 65 0.76 -7.21 -4.92
CA LEU A 65 -0.46 -7.92 -4.53
C LEU A 65 -0.36 -8.52 -3.13
N GLY A 66 0.79 -9.11 -2.77
CA GLY A 66 1.05 -9.62 -1.43
C GLY A 66 0.99 -8.51 -0.37
N PHE A 67 1.62 -7.37 -0.62
CA PHE A 67 1.56 -6.21 0.26
C PHE A 67 0.14 -5.65 0.36
N ALA A 68 -0.62 -5.60 -0.74
CA ALA A 68 -2.02 -5.15 -0.70
C ALA A 68 -2.86 -6.04 0.24
N PHE A 69 -2.66 -7.36 0.18
CA PHE A 69 -3.30 -8.30 1.10
C PHE A 69 -2.92 -8.05 2.57
N TYR A 70 -1.63 -7.85 2.87
CA TYR A 70 -1.17 -7.59 4.24
C TYR A 70 -1.70 -6.26 4.79
N VAL A 71 -1.69 -5.19 3.99
CA VAL A 71 -2.24 -3.89 4.40
C VAL A 71 -3.75 -3.98 4.61
N TRP A 72 -4.47 -4.69 3.74
CA TRP A 72 -5.90 -4.94 3.91
C TRP A 72 -6.20 -5.65 5.24
N ARG A 73 -5.31 -6.55 5.67
CA ARG A 73 -5.35 -7.26 6.96
C ARG A 73 -4.81 -6.44 8.15
N TRP A 74 -4.67 -5.13 8.03
CA TRP A 74 -4.19 -4.21 9.08
C TRP A 74 -2.73 -4.43 9.52
N ASN A 75 -1.88 -4.99 8.66
CA ASN A 75 -0.46 -5.12 8.97
C ASN A 75 0.28 -3.78 8.76
N ARG A 76 0.65 -3.11 9.86
CA ARG A 76 1.41 -1.84 9.82
C ARG A 76 2.87 -2.05 9.37
N GLY A 77 3.47 -3.19 9.70
CA GLY A 77 4.92 -3.42 9.53
C GLY A 77 5.38 -3.36 8.07
N VAL A 78 4.47 -3.62 7.13
CA VAL A 78 4.77 -3.58 5.70
C VAL A 78 4.78 -2.17 5.10
N LEU A 79 4.15 -1.18 5.75
CA LEU A 79 4.05 0.19 5.22
C LEU A 79 5.40 0.88 4.92
N PRO A 80 6.40 0.87 5.83
CA PRO A 80 7.70 1.47 5.52
C PRO A 80 8.45 0.71 4.42
N VAL A 81 8.26 -0.62 4.34
CA VAL A 81 8.83 -1.45 3.25
C VAL A 81 8.20 -1.07 1.91
N ILE A 82 6.87 -0.92 1.87
CA ILE A 82 6.13 -0.47 0.68
C ILE A 82 6.64 0.90 0.23
N ALA A 83 6.83 1.86 1.15
CA ALA A 83 7.35 3.17 0.81
C ALA A 83 8.75 3.11 0.20
N ALA A 84 9.65 2.32 0.77
CA ALA A 84 11.02 2.15 0.24
C ALA A 84 11.02 1.51 -1.16
N LEU A 85 10.23 0.45 -1.35
CA LEU A 85 10.10 -0.22 -2.65
C LEU A 85 9.42 0.67 -3.70
N ALA A 86 8.45 1.49 -3.29
CA ALA A 86 7.83 2.47 -4.18
C ALA A 86 8.88 3.46 -4.72
N VAL A 87 9.75 3.98 -3.86
CA VAL A 87 10.86 4.85 -4.26
C VAL A 87 11.83 4.14 -5.21
N ILE A 88 12.20 2.88 -4.94
CA ILE A 88 13.08 2.12 -5.84
C ILE A 88 12.44 1.94 -7.23
N MET A 89 11.18 1.54 -7.29
CA MET A 89 10.48 1.37 -8.57
C MET A 89 10.28 2.71 -9.30
N MET A 90 10.03 3.79 -8.55
CA MET A 90 9.95 5.14 -9.11
C MET A 90 11.24 5.51 -9.85
N ILE A 91 12.40 5.20 -9.27
CA ILE A 91 13.71 5.46 -9.89
C ILE A 91 13.85 4.65 -11.18
N PHE A 92 13.55 3.35 -11.17
CA PHE A 92 13.62 2.53 -12.38
C PHE A 92 12.66 3.02 -13.47
N ALA A 93 11.44 3.41 -13.10
CA ALA A 93 10.46 3.96 -14.02
C ALA A 93 10.96 5.29 -14.62
N LEU A 94 11.49 6.21 -13.81
CA LEU A 94 12.05 7.48 -14.26
C LEU A 94 13.15 7.29 -15.31
N LEU A 95 14.07 6.35 -15.09
CA LEU A 95 15.14 6.05 -16.05
C LEU A 95 14.61 5.37 -17.32
N ALA A 96 13.52 4.60 -17.21
CA ALA A 96 12.94 3.86 -18.32
C ALA A 96 12.08 4.72 -19.27
N VAL A 97 11.44 5.79 -18.78
CA VAL A 97 10.55 6.67 -19.59
C VAL A 97 11.19 7.11 -20.90
N PRO A 98 12.34 7.82 -20.92
CA PRO A 98 12.94 8.28 -22.19
C PRO A 98 13.32 7.11 -23.10
N SER A 99 13.81 6.00 -22.52
CA SER A 99 14.20 4.81 -23.29
C SER A 99 13.03 4.18 -24.06
N TRP A 100 11.79 4.34 -23.60
CA TRP A 100 10.63 3.89 -24.36
C TRP A 100 10.34 4.79 -25.55
N PHE A 101 10.41 6.10 -25.38
CA PHE A 101 10.19 7.05 -26.47
C PHE A 101 11.29 6.98 -27.54
N ASP A 102 12.54 6.72 -27.14
CA ASP A 102 13.66 6.54 -28.09
C ASP A 102 13.43 5.33 -29.04
N ARG A 103 12.63 4.34 -28.63
CA ARG A 103 12.31 3.14 -29.43
C ARG A 103 11.25 3.35 -30.51
N ASP A 104 10.64 4.54 -30.59
CA ASP A 104 9.79 4.90 -31.74
C ASP A 104 10.64 5.24 -32.99
N ALA A 105 11.97 5.23 -32.89
CA ALA A 105 12.86 5.41 -34.03
C ALA A 105 12.86 4.19 -34.99
N PRO A 106 13.20 4.41 -36.29
CA PRO A 106 13.37 3.32 -37.24
C PRO A 106 14.47 2.34 -36.80
N GLY A 107 14.24 1.03 -37.02
CA GLY A 107 15.22 -0.03 -36.74
C GLY A 107 15.03 -0.75 -35.39
N TYR A 108 14.11 -0.30 -34.54
CA TYR A 108 13.74 -1.01 -33.32
C TYR A 108 12.66 -2.08 -33.59
N SER A 109 12.82 -3.26 -32.98
CA SER A 109 11.76 -4.26 -32.93
C SER A 109 10.61 -3.76 -32.07
N GLN A 110 9.42 -3.66 -32.65
CA GLN A 110 8.27 -3.13 -31.93
C GLN A 110 7.71 -4.15 -30.91
N PRO A 111 7.40 -3.71 -29.69
CA PRO A 111 6.68 -4.53 -28.72
C PRO A 111 5.22 -4.74 -29.12
N ALA A 112 4.47 -5.51 -28.32
CA ALA A 112 3.04 -5.73 -28.56
C ALA A 112 2.22 -4.43 -28.38
N LEU A 113 2.61 -3.59 -27.42
CA LEU A 113 2.15 -2.21 -27.31
C LEU A 113 3.19 -1.27 -27.92
N SER A 114 2.75 -0.18 -28.53
CA SER A 114 3.67 0.82 -29.10
C SER A 114 4.58 1.40 -28.01
N ALA A 115 5.79 1.77 -28.41
CA ALA A 115 6.79 2.23 -27.46
C ALA A 115 6.34 3.52 -26.74
N GLY A 116 5.71 4.46 -27.45
CA GLY A 116 5.09 5.64 -26.85
C GLY A 116 4.01 5.32 -25.80
N VAL A 117 3.16 4.30 -25.99
CA VAL A 117 2.17 3.88 -24.98
C VAL A 117 2.86 3.30 -23.75
N LEU A 118 3.89 2.46 -23.94
CA LEU A 118 4.68 1.92 -22.83
C LEU A 118 5.42 3.03 -22.07
N GLY A 119 5.93 4.04 -22.77
CA GLY A 119 6.53 5.24 -22.18
C GLY A 119 5.53 6.03 -21.32
N ALA A 120 4.32 6.25 -21.84
CA ALA A 120 3.25 6.92 -21.09
C ALA A 120 2.82 6.14 -19.84
N LEU A 121 2.61 4.82 -19.96
CA LEU A 121 2.30 3.96 -18.82
C LEU A 121 3.41 4.01 -17.76
N THR A 122 4.68 3.97 -18.20
CA THR A 122 5.84 4.08 -17.30
C THR A 122 5.90 5.43 -16.60
N ALA A 123 5.54 6.53 -17.27
CA ALA A 123 5.45 7.85 -16.66
C ALA A 123 4.33 7.92 -15.61
N ILE A 124 3.18 7.29 -15.86
CA ILE A 124 2.09 7.19 -14.88
C ILE A 124 2.54 6.39 -13.65
N ILE A 125 3.33 5.31 -13.84
CA ILE A 125 3.91 4.55 -12.73
C ILE A 125 4.71 5.46 -11.79
N VAL A 126 5.52 6.39 -12.32
CA VAL A 126 6.27 7.36 -11.49
C VAL A 126 5.34 8.13 -10.57
N ALA A 127 4.26 8.72 -11.11
CA ALA A 127 3.30 9.48 -10.31
C ALA A 127 2.61 8.61 -9.25
N VAL A 128 2.23 7.38 -9.61
CA VAL A 128 1.63 6.42 -8.67
C VAL A 128 2.62 6.05 -7.55
N GLN A 129 3.90 5.87 -7.85
CA GLN A 129 4.90 5.55 -6.81
C GLN A 129 5.13 6.72 -5.84
N VAL A 130 5.10 7.97 -6.31
CA VAL A 130 5.17 9.16 -5.45
C VAL A 130 4.01 9.15 -4.44
N LEU A 131 2.79 8.97 -4.95
CA LEU A 131 1.59 8.92 -4.11
C LEU A 131 1.63 7.73 -3.15
N LEU A 132 2.01 6.55 -3.62
CA LEU A 132 2.11 5.35 -2.80
C LEU A 132 3.11 5.54 -1.65
N ALA A 133 4.30 6.09 -1.93
CA ALA A 133 5.30 6.34 -0.91
C ALA A 133 4.79 7.33 0.15
N ALA A 134 4.19 8.45 -0.28
CA ALA A 134 3.68 9.47 0.63
C ALA A 134 2.56 8.94 1.54
N VAL A 135 1.56 8.26 0.94
CA VAL A 135 0.41 7.73 1.69
C VAL A 135 0.82 6.57 2.60
N ALA A 136 1.78 5.73 2.18
CA ALA A 136 2.29 4.65 3.03
C ALA A 136 3.04 5.20 4.26
N LEU A 137 3.87 6.24 4.09
CA LEU A 137 4.53 6.91 5.22
C LEU A 137 3.51 7.58 6.16
N GLN A 138 2.47 8.21 5.62
CA GLN A 138 1.38 8.76 6.42
C GLN A 138 0.63 7.66 7.19
N GLY A 139 0.31 6.54 6.55
CA GLY A 139 -0.32 5.41 7.25
C GLY A 139 0.56 4.85 8.35
N PHE A 140 1.89 4.89 8.17
CA PHE A 140 2.81 4.44 9.20
C PHE A 140 2.76 5.33 10.44
N THR A 141 2.48 6.63 10.34
CA THR A 141 2.37 7.52 11.52
C THR A 141 1.06 7.36 12.30
N GLN A 142 0.07 6.64 11.76
CA GLN A 142 -1.25 6.43 12.38
C GLN A 142 -1.30 5.31 13.44
N ALA A 143 -0.17 4.65 13.74
CA ALA A 143 -0.05 3.73 14.87
C ALA A 143 -1.13 2.63 14.98
N TRP A 144 -1.43 1.91 13.87
CA TRP A 144 -2.45 0.84 13.81
C TRP A 144 -2.20 -0.39 14.71
N ASN A 145 -1.05 -0.47 15.37
CA ASN A 145 -0.67 -1.54 16.29
C ASN A 145 -0.94 -1.20 17.77
N VAL A 146 -1.42 0.00 18.07
CA VAL A 146 -1.78 0.37 19.44
C VAL A 146 -2.97 -0.48 19.87
N GLU A 147 -2.76 -1.22 20.95
CA GLU A 147 -3.72 -2.08 21.62
C GLU A 147 -4.01 -1.46 22.98
N VAL A 148 -5.28 -1.28 23.29
CA VAL A 148 -5.74 -0.80 24.59
C VAL A 148 -6.56 -1.91 25.23
N GLU A 149 -6.15 -2.33 26.41
CA GLU A 149 -6.90 -3.28 27.23
C GLU A 149 -8.02 -2.52 27.96
N ARG A 150 -9.27 -2.98 27.84
CA ARG A 150 -10.41 -2.44 28.58
C ARG A 150 -11.13 -3.52 29.39
N PRO A 151 -11.59 -3.23 30.61
CA PRO A 151 -12.50 -4.10 31.34
C PRO A 151 -13.81 -4.29 30.56
N ALA A 152 -14.27 -5.53 30.42
CA ALA A 152 -15.52 -5.83 29.74
C ALA A 152 -16.69 -5.25 30.56
N GLY A 153 -17.45 -4.34 29.96
CA GLY A 153 -18.66 -3.75 30.53
C GLY A 153 -18.61 -2.24 30.78
N GLU A 154 -17.46 -1.59 30.55
CA GLU A 154 -17.33 -0.13 30.69
C GLU A 154 -17.72 0.55 29.36
N ASP A 155 -18.81 1.33 29.37
CA ASP A 155 -19.31 2.08 28.21
C ASP A 155 -18.31 3.17 27.82
N PRO A 156 -17.88 3.30 26.54
CA PRO A 156 -16.82 4.21 26.09
C PRO A 156 -16.98 5.70 26.43
N GLY A 157 -18.13 6.13 26.96
CA GLY A 157 -18.42 7.51 27.37
C GLY A 157 -18.81 7.69 28.84
N TYR A 158 -18.65 6.68 29.70
CA TYR A 158 -18.97 6.80 31.12
C TYR A 158 -17.82 7.47 31.90
N GLU A 159 -17.91 8.78 32.10
CA GLU A 159 -17.22 9.43 33.23
C GLU A 159 -18.10 9.20 34.47
N PRO A 160 -17.61 8.51 35.53
CA PRO A 160 -18.36 8.42 36.77
C PRO A 160 -18.54 9.83 37.32
N ASP A 161 -19.79 10.25 37.53
CA ASP A 161 -20.10 11.49 38.22
C ASP A 161 -19.48 11.40 39.63
N LEU A 162 -18.48 12.23 39.90
CA LEU A 162 -17.74 12.26 41.17
C LEU A 162 -18.66 12.59 42.37
N ALA A 163 -19.93 12.91 42.13
CA ALA A 163 -20.97 13.06 43.13
C ALA A 163 -21.53 11.72 43.68
N GLU A 164 -21.32 10.58 43.01
CA GLU A 164 -21.89 9.28 43.42
C GLU A 164 -20.98 8.48 44.39
N VAL A 165 -19.76 8.98 44.64
CA VAL A 165 -18.74 8.36 45.50
C VAL A 165 -18.55 9.06 46.86
N ALA A 166 -19.41 10.03 47.20
CA ALA A 166 -19.40 10.75 48.48
C ALA A 166 -20.56 10.32 49.41
#